data_AF-A0A0L0LES1-F1
#
_entry.id   AF-A0A0L0LES1-F1
#
_cell.length_a   1.000
_cell.length_b   1.000
_cell.length_c   1.000
_cell.angle_alpha   90.00
_cell.angle_beta   90.00
_cell.angle_gamma   90.00
#
_symmetry.space_group_name_H-M   'P 1'
#
loop_
_entity.id
_entity.type
_entity.pdbx_description
1 polymer ?
#
loop_
_entity_poly.entity_id
_entity_poly.type
_entity_poly.pdbx_seq_one_letter_code
_entity_poly.pdbx_strand_id
1 'polypeptide(L)'
;MPHKSSDKIIGIWKFSHKVSPETLAEVAEKWATEDSRYEHLYVRQVSKDQHGIGFEYRAYEGIDSENHKQSYDEYFEKTTDKLKREFGNDLAGWDISSSSYVIK
;
A
#
# COMPACT_ATOMS: atom_id res chain seq x y z
N MET A 1 -24.23 -15.87 6.06
CA MET A 1 -22.90 -16.26 6.58
C MET A 1 -22.11 -14.99 6.77
N PRO A 2 -21.48 -14.73 7.93
CA PRO A 2 -20.61 -13.56 8.04
C PRO A 2 -19.40 -13.83 7.14
N HIS A 3 -19.25 -13.03 6.09
CA HIS A 3 -18.05 -13.04 5.26
C HIS A 3 -16.88 -12.68 6.18
N LYS A 4 -15.84 -13.53 6.22
CA LYS A 4 -14.61 -13.23 6.95
C LYS A 4 -14.06 -11.92 6.37
N SER A 5 -14.18 -10.82 7.12
CA SER A 5 -13.32 -9.66 6.97
C SER A 5 -11.89 -10.18 7.07
N SER A 6 -11.18 -10.27 5.95
CA SER A 6 -9.74 -10.35 6.03
C SER A 6 -9.28 -8.94 6.31
N ASP A 7 -8.69 -8.74 7.48
CA ASP A 7 -8.12 -7.48 7.93
C ASP A 7 -6.95 -7.10 7.01
N LYS A 8 -7.28 -6.42 5.91
CA LYS A 8 -6.35 -6.08 4.85
C LYS A 8 -6.29 -4.58 4.68
N ILE A 9 -5.07 -4.09 4.67
CA ILE A 9 -4.78 -2.72 4.27
C ILE A 9 -4.67 -2.74 2.75
N ILE A 10 -5.50 -1.95 2.09
CA ILE A 10 -5.53 -1.88 0.63
C ILE A 10 -5.44 -0.42 0.25
N GLY A 11 -4.66 -0.14 -0.77
CA GLY A 11 -4.57 1.22 -1.26
C GLY A 11 -3.59 1.41 -2.38
N ILE A 12 -3.23 2.66 -2.59
CA ILE A 12 -2.27 3.08 -3.59
C ILE A 12 -1.52 4.33 -3.13
N TRP A 13 -0.19 4.31 -3.26
CA TRP A 13 0.62 5.52 -3.24
C TRP A 13 0.78 6.05 -4.66
N LYS A 14 0.63 7.35 -4.82
CA LYS A 14 0.60 8.06 -6.11
C LYS A 14 1.86 8.91 -6.22
N PHE A 15 2.49 8.87 -7.38
CA PHE A 15 3.75 9.55 -7.64
C PHE A 15 3.60 10.58 -8.75
N SER A 16 4.45 11.60 -8.72
CA SER A 16 4.52 12.61 -9.77
C SER A 16 4.98 11.99 -11.09
N HIS A 17 4.76 12.71 -12.20
CA HIS A 17 5.20 12.29 -13.54
C HIS A 17 6.72 12.13 -13.69
N LYS A 18 7.51 12.59 -12.70
CA LYS A 18 8.96 12.47 -12.71
C LYS A 18 9.44 11.08 -12.32
N VAL A 19 8.61 10.30 -11.62
CA VAL A 19 8.94 8.93 -11.25
C VAL A 19 8.41 7.99 -12.33
N SER A 20 9.30 7.26 -12.96
CA SER A 20 8.92 6.36 -14.04
C SER A 20 8.26 5.08 -13.49
N PRO A 21 7.39 4.42 -14.28
CA PRO A 21 6.79 3.15 -13.89
C PRO A 21 7.83 2.07 -13.55
N GLU A 22 8.98 2.08 -14.21
CA GLU A 22 10.08 1.13 -14.00
C GLU A 22 10.69 1.30 -12.61
N THR A 23 10.97 2.54 -12.20
CA THR A 23 11.42 2.82 -10.82
C THR A 23 10.39 2.37 -9.78
N LEU A 24 9.10 2.58 -10.04
CA LEU A 24 8.05 2.10 -9.14
C LEU A 24 7.97 0.57 -9.10
N ALA A 25 8.24 -0.10 -10.23
CA ALA A 25 8.25 -1.55 -10.31
C ALA A 25 9.42 -2.13 -9.50
N GLU A 26 10.61 -1.54 -9.58
CA GLU A 26 11.77 -1.95 -8.77
C GLU A 26 11.48 -1.85 -7.26
N VAL A 27 10.82 -0.78 -6.82
CA VAL A 27 10.37 -0.63 -5.42
C VAL A 27 9.37 -1.72 -5.03
N ALA A 28 8.36 -1.96 -5.88
CA ALA A 28 7.34 -2.97 -5.61
C ALA A 28 7.92 -4.39 -5.58
N GLU A 29 8.83 -4.74 -6.48
CA GLU A 29 9.52 -6.03 -6.52
C GLU A 29 10.38 -6.25 -5.26
N LYS A 30 11.06 -5.20 -4.80
CA LYS A 30 11.80 -5.23 -3.54
C LYS A 30 10.86 -5.50 -2.36
N TRP A 31 9.73 -4.80 -2.27
CA TRP A 31 8.74 -5.02 -1.21
C TRP A 31 8.18 -6.44 -1.22
N ALA A 32 7.87 -6.97 -2.41
CA ALA A 32 7.38 -8.33 -2.58
C ALA A 32 8.39 -9.39 -2.11
N THR A 33 9.69 -9.11 -2.25
CA THR A 33 10.76 -10.01 -1.82
C THR A 33 11.05 -9.91 -0.31
N GLU A 34 10.92 -8.71 0.27
CA GLU A 34 11.25 -8.43 1.67
C GLU A 34 10.12 -8.73 2.66
N ASP A 35 8.85 -8.67 2.23
CA ASP A 35 7.69 -8.83 3.12
C ASP A 35 6.60 -9.70 2.47
N SER A 36 6.46 -10.94 2.97
CA SER A 36 5.47 -11.91 2.49
C SER A 36 4.02 -11.56 2.84
N ARG A 37 3.78 -10.46 3.58
CA ARG A 37 2.43 -9.96 3.89
C ARG A 37 1.78 -9.22 2.73
N TYR A 38 2.54 -8.86 1.69
CA TYR A 38 1.97 -8.38 0.44
C TYR A 38 1.34 -9.53 -0.34
N GLU A 39 0.02 -9.52 -0.47
CA GLU A 39 -0.70 -10.51 -1.27
C GLU A 39 -0.80 -10.09 -2.74
N HIS A 40 -0.97 -8.78 -2.96
CA HIS A 40 -0.87 -8.18 -4.28
C HIS A 40 -0.03 -6.91 -4.20
N LEU A 41 0.83 -6.72 -5.19
CA LEU A 41 1.60 -5.51 -5.44
C LEU A 41 1.62 -5.27 -6.94
N TYR A 42 1.31 -4.04 -7.36
CA TYR A 42 1.24 -3.70 -8.77
C TYR A 42 1.52 -2.23 -9.00
N VAL A 43 2.02 -1.91 -10.20
CA VAL A 43 2.14 -0.53 -10.68
C VAL A 43 1.01 -0.27 -11.67
N ARG A 44 0.30 0.85 -11.53
CA ARG A 44 -0.70 1.28 -12.51
C ARG A 44 -0.68 2.78 -12.73
N GLN A 45 -1.20 3.22 -13.88
CA GLN A 45 -1.51 4.61 -14.12
C GLN A 45 -2.70 5.04 -13.23
N VAL A 46 -2.57 6.21 -12.58
CA VAL A 46 -3.61 6.76 -11.66
C VAL A 46 -4.19 8.09 -12.14
N SER A 47 -3.46 8.80 -13.00
CA SER A 47 -3.95 9.98 -13.73
C SER A 47 -3.17 10.10 -15.05
N LYS A 48 -3.48 11.12 -15.87
CA LYS A 48 -2.89 11.29 -17.22
C LYS A 48 -1.37 11.11 -17.23
N ASP A 49 -0.68 11.68 -16.24
CA ASP A 49 0.77 11.69 -16.18
C ASP A 49 1.31 11.10 -14.86
N GLN A 50 0.51 10.33 -14.11
CA GLN A 50 0.93 9.78 -12.81
C GLN A 50 0.74 8.27 -12.73
N HIS A 51 1.66 7.64 -12.03
CA HIS A 51 1.61 6.22 -11.70
C HIS A 51 1.54 6.05 -10.18
N GLY A 52 1.13 4.86 -9.76
CA GLY A 52 1.07 4.51 -8.36
C GLY A 52 1.39 3.05 -8.10
N ILE A 53 1.91 2.79 -6.91
CA ILE A 53 2.13 1.45 -6.37
C ILE A 53 0.86 1.09 -5.58
N GLY A 54 0.04 0.23 -6.18
CA GLY A 54 -1.13 -0.35 -5.55
C GLY A 54 -0.78 -1.64 -4.83
N PHE A 55 -1.48 -1.91 -3.75
CA PHE A 55 -1.15 -3.02 -2.87
C PHE A 55 -2.37 -3.58 -2.14
N GLU A 56 -2.23 -4.84 -1.73
CA GLU A 56 -3.08 -5.51 -0.75
C GLU A 56 -2.17 -6.17 0.27
N TYR A 57 -2.32 -5.77 1.53
CA TYR A 57 -1.42 -6.12 2.62
C TYR A 57 -2.17 -6.74 3.78
N ARG A 58 -1.73 -7.92 4.22
CA ARG A 58 -2.32 -8.64 5.34
C ARG A 58 -1.93 -7.97 6.67
N ALA A 59 -2.92 -7.39 7.38
CA ALA A 59 -2.75 -7.07 8.79
C ALA A 59 -2.79 -8.39 9.60
N TYR A 60 -2.02 -8.47 10.68
CA TYR A 60 -1.85 -9.73 11.45
C TYR A 60 -3.18 -10.34 11.89
N GLU A 61 -3.28 -11.68 11.82
CA GLU A 61 -4.44 -12.43 12.29
C GLU A 61 -4.55 -12.40 13.83
N GLY A 62 -5.76 -12.24 14.35
CA GLY A 62 -6.05 -12.33 15.80
C GLY A 62 -6.03 -10.99 16.54
N ILE A 63 -6.09 -9.89 15.80
CA ILE A 63 -6.04 -8.53 16.30
C ILE A 63 -7.48 -8.02 16.51
N ASP A 64 -7.80 -7.52 17.71
CA ASP A 64 -9.07 -6.84 17.97
C ASP A 64 -9.13 -5.47 17.25
N SER A 65 -10.29 -4.84 17.21
CA SER A 65 -10.50 -3.60 16.43
C SER A 65 -9.56 -2.44 16.82
N GLU A 66 -9.08 -2.38 18.07
CA GLU A 66 -8.16 -1.33 18.51
C GLU A 66 -6.74 -1.58 18.00
N ASN A 67 -6.25 -2.82 18.15
CA ASN A 67 -4.93 -3.21 17.66
C ASN A 67 -4.88 -3.19 16.10
N HIS A 68 -6.02 -3.32 15.43
CA HIS A 68 -6.12 -3.22 13.97
C HIS A 68 -5.85 -1.81 13.48
N LYS A 69 -6.42 -0.81 14.16
CA LYS A 69 -6.15 0.60 13.85
C LYS A 69 -4.67 0.94 14.07
N GLN A 70 -4.09 0.46 15.16
CA GLN A 70 -2.67 0.67 15.42
C GLN A 70 -1.78 0.02 14.35
N SER A 71 -2.09 -1.20 13.93
CA SER A 71 -1.34 -1.89 12.86
C SER A 71 -1.42 -1.15 11.53
N TYR A 72 -2.57 -0.57 11.21
CA TYR A 72 -2.75 0.29 10.05
C TYR A 72 -1.90 1.56 10.16
N ASP A 73 -2.00 2.30 11.26
CA ASP A 73 -1.31 3.56 11.45
C ASP A 73 0.22 3.33 11.38
N GLU A 74 0.73 2.28 12.04
CA GLU A 74 2.14 1.91 11.98
C GLU A 74 2.62 1.56 10.56
N TYR A 75 1.82 0.78 9.82
CA TYR A 75 2.16 0.44 8.43
C TYR A 75 2.13 1.67 7.52
N PHE A 76 1.09 2.49 7.64
CA PHE A 76 0.89 3.69 6.85
C PHE A 76 2.03 4.69 7.09
N GLU A 77 2.31 5.04 8.35
CA GLU A 77 3.35 6.01 8.69
C GLU A 77 4.72 5.51 8.28
N LYS A 78 5.08 4.26 8.60
CA LYS A 78 6.38 3.68 8.25
C LYS A 78 6.61 3.65 6.73
N THR A 79 5.61 3.23 5.96
CA THR A 79 5.72 3.13 4.50
C THR A 79 5.76 4.51 3.87
N THR A 80 4.90 5.42 4.32
CA THR A 80 4.86 6.80 3.84
C THR A 80 6.16 7.55 4.15
N ASP A 81 6.74 7.37 5.33
CA ASP A 81 8.02 7.97 5.68
C ASP A 81 9.18 7.46 4.84
N LYS A 82 9.21 6.15 4.56
CA LYS A 82 10.20 5.58 3.63
C LYS A 82 10.07 6.20 2.24
N LEU A 83 8.85 6.26 1.71
CA LEU A 83 8.59 6.84 0.40
C LEU A 83 8.91 8.34 0.35
N LYS A 84 8.62 9.10 1.42
CA LYS A 84 9.02 10.52 1.53
C LYS A 84 10.53 10.69 1.55
N ARG A 85 11.28 9.78 2.19
CA ARG A 85 12.75 9.82 2.19
C ARG A 85 13.34 9.49 0.82
N GLU A 86 12.71 8.58 0.10
CA GLU A 86 13.17 8.10 -1.21
C GLU A 86 12.80 9.05 -2.35
N PHE A 87 11.54 9.52 -2.37
CA PHE A 87 10.97 10.30 -3.48
C PHE A 87 10.72 11.77 -3.13
N GLY A 88 10.80 12.17 -1.86
CA GLY A 88 10.58 13.55 -1.44
C GLY A 88 9.24 14.10 -1.91
N ASN A 89 9.30 15.21 -2.64
CA ASN A 89 8.13 15.89 -3.20
C ASN A 89 7.47 15.15 -4.37
N ASP A 90 8.10 14.07 -4.87
CA ASP A 90 7.53 13.27 -5.94
C ASP A 90 6.55 12.19 -5.43
N LEU A 91 6.43 12.00 -4.11
CA LEU A 91 5.26 11.37 -3.52
C LEU A 91 4.09 12.36 -3.55
N ALA A 92 3.19 12.20 -4.53
CA ALA A 92 2.13 13.15 -4.83
C ALA A 92 0.85 12.95 -3.97
N GLY A 93 0.67 11.77 -3.39
CA GLY A 93 -0.45 11.49 -2.49
C GLY A 93 -0.70 10.00 -2.30
N TRP A 94 -1.79 9.66 -1.61
CA TRP A 94 -2.18 8.28 -1.35
C TRP A 94 -3.71 8.17 -1.24
N ASP A 95 -4.21 6.96 -1.44
CA ASP A 95 -5.60 6.57 -1.20
C ASP A 95 -5.59 5.16 -0.61
N ILE A 96 -5.74 5.06 0.71
CA ILE A 96 -5.49 3.83 1.47
C ILE A 96 -6.59 3.67 2.50
N SER A 97 -7.15 2.47 2.58
CA SER A 97 -8.13 2.08 3.57
C SER A 97 -7.56 1.03 4.52
N SER A 98 -7.85 1.22 5.81
CA SER A 98 -7.64 0.20 6.83
C SER A 98 -8.69 -0.91 6.78
N SER A 99 -9.87 -0.67 6.20
CA SER A 99 -10.95 -1.66 6.13
C SER A 99 -11.43 -1.79 4.68
N SER A 100 -11.23 -2.98 4.13
CA SER A 100 -11.59 -3.26 2.74
C SER A 100 -12.35 -4.58 2.64
N TYR A 101 -13.47 -4.56 1.93
CA TYR A 101 -14.27 -5.76 1.66
C TYR A 101 -13.84 -6.35 0.32
N VAL A 102 -13.02 -7.40 0.36
CA VAL A 102 -12.62 -8.14 -0.84
C VAL A 102 -13.73 -9.13 -1.19
N ILE A 103 -14.34 -8.94 -2.37
CA ILE A 103 -15.46 -9.76 -2.82
C ILE A 103 -14.99 -11.06 -3.48
N LYS A 104 -13.89 -11.01 -4.25
CA LYS A 104 -13.30 -12.15 -4.94
C LYS A 104 -11.84 -11.87 -5.27
#